data_AF-A0A5C9EGB5-F1
#
_entry.id   AF-A0A5C9EGB5-F1
#
_cell.length_a   1.000
_cell.length_b   1.000
_cell.length_c   1.000
_cell.angle_alpha   90.00
_cell.angle_beta   90.00
_cell.angle_gamma   90.00
#
_symmetry.space_group_name_H-M   'P 1'
#
loop_
_entity.id
_entity.type
_entity.pdbx_description
1 polymer ?
#
loop_
_entity_poly.entity_id
_entity_poly.type
_entity_poly.pdbx_seq_one_letter_code
_entity_poly.pdbx_strand_id
1 'polypeptide(L)' 'MNNIFYSSNVYMCLECDKEFENTLNVAICPECLKKERKKFEKGIPSKYKTVNILLERECEV' A
#
# COMPACT_ATOMS: atom_id res chain seq x y z
N MET A 1 0.38 -16.75 -31.17
CA MET A 1 1.09 -16.11 -30.03
C MET A 1 0.10 -15.17 -29.38
N ASN A 2 -0.46 -15.54 -28.23
CA ASN A 2 -1.47 -14.74 -27.53
C ASN A 2 -0.74 -13.67 -26.71
N ASN A 3 -0.76 -12.42 -27.18
CA ASN A 3 -0.32 -11.27 -26.39
C ASN A 3 -1.39 -10.96 -25.35
N ILE A 4 -1.20 -11.49 -24.14
CA ILE A 4 -1.95 -11.06 -22.96
C ILE A 4 -1.34 -9.71 -22.54
N PHE A 5 -2.02 -8.62 -22.90
CA PHE A 5 -1.72 -7.29 -22.36
C PHE A 5 -2.00 -7.31 -20.85
N TYR A 6 -0.96 -7.53 -20.04
CA TYR A 6 -1.04 -7.19 -18.62
C TYR A 6 -1.08 -5.67 -18.53
N SER A 7 -2.27 -5.11 -18.31
CA SER A 7 -2.41 -3.74 -17.82
C SER A 7 -1.81 -3.70 -16.42
N SER A 8 -0.50 -3.43 -16.31
CA SER A 8 0.08 -3.00 -15.04
C SER A 8 -0.64 -1.72 -14.68
N ASN A 9 -1.64 -1.82 -13.79
CA ASN A 9 -2.32 -0.65 -13.26
C ASN A 9 -1.29 0.06 -12.37
N VAL A 10 -0.57 1.00 -12.98
CA VAL A 10 0.34 1.90 -12.29
C VAL A 10 -0.53 3.00 -11.66
N TYR A 11 -0.41 3.15 -10.35
CA TYR A 11 -1.12 4.14 -9.55
C TYR A 11 -0.15 5.20 -9.07
N MET A 12 -0.64 6.42 -8.88
CA MET A 12 0.12 7.51 -8.26
C MET A 12 -0.13 7.52 -6.76
N CYS A 13 0.93 7.51 -5.95
CA CYS A 13 0.81 7.64 -4.51
C CYS A 13 0.60 9.10 -4.11
N LEU A 14 -0.54 9.38 -3.46
CA LEU A 14 -0.90 10.75 -3.05
C LEU A 14 -0.03 11.31 -1.90
N GLU A 15 0.86 10.52 -1.30
CA GLU A 15 1.75 10.96 -0.23
C GLU A 15 3.13 11.41 -0.73
N CYS A 16 3.58 10.90 -1.87
CA CYS A 16 4.93 11.15 -2.35
C CYS A 16 5.01 11.32 -3.87
N ASP A 17 3.87 11.37 -4.55
CA ASP A 17 3.69 11.53 -6.00
C ASP A 17 4.45 10.51 -6.85
N LYS A 18 4.89 9.40 -6.24
CA LYS A 18 5.54 8.30 -6.95
C LYS A 18 4.52 7.35 -7.54
N GLU A 19 4.79 6.95 -8.77
CA GLU A 19 4.10 5.84 -9.42
C GLU A 19 4.47 4.50 -8.76
N PHE A 20 3.50 3.61 -8.60
CA PHE A 20 3.69 2.27 -8.06
C PHE A 20 2.63 1.29 -8.56
N GLU A 21 2.96 0.01 -8.58
CA GLU A 21 1.99 -1.05 -8.83
C GLU A 21 1.23 -1.37 -7.54
N ASN A 22 -0.11 -1.29 -7.57
CA ASN A 22 -0.92 -1.51 -6.38
C ASN A 22 -1.31 -2.99 -6.22
N THR A 23 -0.31 -3.84 -6.02
CA THR A 23 -0.51 -5.30 -5.82
C THR A 23 -1.22 -5.63 -4.51
N LEU A 24 -1.09 -4.76 -3.50
CA LEU A 24 -1.66 -4.94 -2.16
C LEU A 24 -3.05 -4.30 -2.00
N ASN A 25 -3.58 -3.65 -3.05
CA ASN A 25 -4.84 -2.93 -3.04
C ASN A 25 -4.97 -1.91 -1.88
N VAL A 26 -3.91 -1.15 -1.64
CA VAL A 26 -3.82 -0.09 -0.62
C VAL A 26 -3.66 1.29 -1.24
N ALA A 27 -4.01 2.33 -0.49
CA ALA A 27 -4.04 3.71 -1.01
C ALA A 27 -2.67 4.39 -1.14
N ILE A 28 -1.57 3.71 -0.77
CA ILE A 28 -0.22 4.27 -0.72
C ILE A 28 0.81 3.33 -1.35
N CYS A 29 1.93 3.88 -1.80
CA CYS A 29 3.02 3.08 -2.34
C CYS A 29 3.72 2.25 -1.24
N PRO A 30 4.48 1.21 -1.63
CA PRO A 30 5.24 0.38 -0.69
C PRO A 30 6.21 1.18 0.20
N GLU A 31 6.79 2.27 -0.31
CA GLU A 31 7.68 3.13 0.50
C GLU A 31 6.94 3.86 1.62
N CYS A 32 5.77 4.43 1.31
CA CYS A 32 4.92 5.10 2.29
C CYS A 32 4.32 4.09 3.27
N LEU A 33 3.99 2.88 2.80
CA LEU A 33 3.52 1.80 3.66
C LEU A 33 4.55 1.42 4.75
N LYS A 34 5.85 1.40 4.43
CA LYS A 34 6.91 1.19 5.43
C LYS A 34 6.92 2.28 6.51
N LYS A 35 6.60 3.53 6.15
CA LYS A 35 6.51 4.63 7.13
C LYS A 35 5.29 4.47 8.01
N GLU A 36 4.15 4.10 7.43
CA GLU A 36 2.91 3.85 8.18
C GLU A 36 3.05 2.64 9.11
N ARG A 37 3.72 1.57 8.71
CA ARG A 37 4.03 0.42 9.58
C ARG A 37 4.77 0.84 10.85
N LYS A 38 5.82 1.66 10.71
CA LYS A 38 6.57 2.19 11.87
C LYS A 38 5.73 3.08 12.79
N LYS A 39 4.70 3.75 12.26
CA LYS A 39 3.74 4.52 13.08
C LYS A 39 2.78 3.58 13.80
N PHE A 40 2.26 2.58 13.08
CA PHE A 40 1.36 1.57 13.61
C PHE A 40 1.99 0.75 14.75
N GLU A 41 3.27 0.37 14.61
CA GLU A 41 4.06 -0.26 15.68
C GLU A 41 4.16 0.59 16.95
N LYS A 42 4.00 1.92 16.84
CA LYS A 42 3.95 2.85 17.98
C LYS A 42 2.52 3.13 18.47
N GLY A 43 1.54 2.38 17.98
CA GLY A 43 0.12 2.56 18.30
C GLY A 43 -0.53 3.75 17.57
N ILE A 44 0.09 4.30 16.53
CA ILE A 44 -0.45 5.42 15.76
C ILE A 44 -1.11 4.87 14.48
N PRO A 45 -2.44 4.92 14.34
CA PRO A 45 -3.12 4.41 13.16
C PRO A 45 -2.86 5.28 11.92
N SER A 46 -2.93 4.67 10.75
CA SER A 46 -2.89 5.36 9.46
C SER A 46 -4.19 6.14 9.21
N LYS A 47 -4.08 7.22 8.44
CA LYS A 47 -5.25 7.93 7.91
C LYS A 47 -6.05 7.11 6.88
N TYR A 48 -5.42 6.08 6.30
CA TYR A 48 -6.05 5.22 5.30
C TYR A 48 -6.60 3.94 5.94
N LYS A 49 -7.92 3.74 5.85
CA LYS A 49 -8.58 2.53 6.36
C LYS A 49 -8.03 1.25 5.76
N THR A 50 -7.73 1.24 4.46
CA THR A 50 -7.14 0.07 3.77
C THR A 50 -5.75 -0.28 4.28
N VAL A 51 -4.96 0.71 4.70
CA VAL A 51 -3.64 0.51 5.30
C VAL A 51 -3.77 -0.07 6.70
N ASN A 52 -4.69 0.43 7.53
CA ASN A 52 -4.92 -0.13 8.86
C ASN A 52 -5.35 -1.60 8.79
N ILE A 53 -6.32 -1.92 7.93
CA ILE A 53 -6.78 -3.31 7.73
C ILE A 53 -5.63 -4.24 7.31
N LEU A 54 -4.73 -3.75 6.45
CA LEU A 54 -3.56 -4.53 6.03
C LEU A 54 -2.61 -4.76 7.21
N LEU A 55 -2.27 -3.71 7.96
CA LEU A 55 -1.32 -3.79 9.07
C LEU A 55 -1.86 -4.62 10.23
N GLU A 56 -3.15 -4.53 10.54
CA GLU A 56 -3.82 -5.38 11.53
C GLU A 56 -3.70 -6.87 11.17
N ARG A 57 -3.98 -7.22 9.91
CA ARG A 57 -3.83 -8.61 9.41
C ARG A 57 -2.40 -9.13 9.48
N GLU A 58 -1.40 -8.27 9.30
CA GLU A 58 0.00 -8.65 9.40
C GLU A 58 0.47 -8.85 10.85
N CYS A 59 -0.18 -8.22 11.82
CA CYS A 59 0.14 -8.34 13.25
C CYS A 59 -0.62 -9.47 13.97
N GLU A 60 -1.71 -9.98 13.40
CA GLU A 60 -2.45 -11.15 13.93
C GLU A 60 -1.78 -12.51 13.63
N VAL A 61 -0.54 -12.51 13.10
CA VAL A 61 0.26 -13.70 12.78
C VAL A 61 1.41 -13.89 13.77
#